data_AF-A0A368XXZ3-F1
#
_entry.id   AF-A0A368XXZ3-F1
#
_cell.length_a   1.000
_cell.length_b   1.000
_cell.length_c   1.000
_cell.angle_alpha   90.00
_cell.angle_beta   90.00
_cell.angle_gamma   90.00
#
_symmetry.space_group_name_H-M   'P 1'
#
loop_
_entity.id
_entity.type
_entity.pdbx_description
1 polymer ?
#
loop_
_entity_poly.entity_id
_entity_poly.type
_entity_poly.pdbx_seq_one_letter_code
_entity_poly.pdbx_strand_id
1 'polypeptide(L)'
;MKLKLFLIALLVIGLLAACGSDEEAAEDQTDNNAAETEEEEDAVSTASLVTTGEEFSAAVGEDGTWIIAPLNDVTVEEELVVAGQFHDKDDPEADIYRKIAPYEQDEDRNITESFTIEVPKLTIQSENTLIQGGTVKGDVVVEANGFTLHETATIEGNLTFANADAEASATVDGEVTGTTESAAGDEADAVSTASLVTTGEEFSAAVGEDGTWIIAPLNDVTVEEELVVAGQFHDKDDPEADIYRKIAPYEQDEDR
;
A
#
# COMPACT_ATOMS: atom_id res chain seq x y z
N MET A 1 -5.01 -29.87 -49.04
CA MET A 1 -3.56 -29.77 -49.34
C MET A 1 -2.92 -29.10 -48.13
N LYS A 2 -1.96 -29.63 -47.35
CA LYS A 2 -1.09 -30.80 -47.44
C LYS A 2 -0.92 -31.36 -46.02
N LEU A 3 -1.04 -32.67 -45.93
CA LEU A 3 -0.70 -33.55 -44.80
C LEU A 3 0.83 -33.54 -44.57
N LYS A 4 1.28 -33.44 -43.31
CA LYS A 4 2.60 -33.95 -42.90
C LYS A 4 2.46 -34.77 -41.63
N LEU A 5 2.21 -36.05 -41.88
CA LEU A 5 2.43 -37.19 -41.00
C LEU A 5 3.94 -37.30 -40.73
N PHE A 6 4.38 -37.48 -39.50
CA PHE A 6 5.68 -38.07 -39.20
C PHE A 6 5.48 -39.23 -38.22
N LEU A 7 5.88 -40.41 -38.68
CA LEU A 7 5.72 -41.71 -38.04
C LEU A 7 7.10 -42.37 -38.03
N ILE A 8 7.65 -42.62 -36.83
CA ILE A 8 8.80 -43.48 -36.52
C ILE A 8 8.49 -43.97 -35.08
N ALA A 9 7.95 -45.15 -34.78
CA ALA A 9 8.32 -46.55 -35.05
C ALA A 9 9.54 -47.06 -34.25
N LEU A 10 9.26 -48.06 -33.38
CA LEU A 10 10.14 -49.11 -32.81
C LEU A 10 11.13 -48.67 -31.70
N LEU A 11 11.44 -49.40 -30.62
CA LEU A 11 11.27 -50.79 -30.11
C LEU A 11 11.93 -50.75 -28.70
N VAL A 12 11.44 -51.38 -27.62
CA VAL A 12 11.93 -52.67 -27.07
C VAL A 12 11.28 -52.89 -25.70
N ILE A 13 10.91 -54.15 -25.50
CA ILE A 13 10.30 -54.82 -24.35
C ILE A 13 11.29 -54.99 -23.18
N GLY A 14 10.80 -54.89 -21.95
CA GLY A 14 11.46 -55.42 -20.75
C GLY A 14 10.45 -55.81 -19.67
N LEU A 15 9.90 -57.02 -19.76
CA LEU A 15 9.31 -57.71 -18.60
C LEU A 15 10.45 -58.39 -17.81
N LEU A 16 10.51 -58.15 -16.50
CA LEU A 16 11.01 -59.13 -15.53
C LEU A 16 10.07 -59.16 -14.34
N ALA A 17 9.48 -60.33 -14.14
CA ALA A 17 8.62 -60.70 -13.03
C ALA A 17 9.45 -60.99 -11.76
N ALA A 18 8.89 -60.69 -10.59
CA ALA A 18 9.20 -61.41 -9.36
C ALA A 18 7.92 -61.54 -8.52
N CYS A 19 7.51 -62.79 -8.34
CA CYS A 19 6.38 -63.27 -7.56
C CYS A 19 6.89 -63.68 -6.17
N GLY A 20 6.11 -63.49 -5.10
CA GLY A 20 6.39 -64.06 -3.77
C GLY A 20 5.37 -63.63 -2.70
N SER A 21 4.79 -64.63 -2.03
CA SER A 21 3.54 -64.67 -1.27
C SER A 21 3.49 -64.12 0.17
N ASP A 22 2.27 -63.72 0.55
CA ASP A 22 1.47 -63.86 1.80
C ASP A 22 1.90 -63.33 3.19
N GLU A 23 0.89 -62.68 3.81
CA GLU A 23 0.49 -62.50 5.22
C GLU A 23 1.03 -61.31 6.08
N GLU A 24 0.13 -60.33 6.25
CA GLU A 24 -0.24 -59.51 7.44
C GLU A 24 0.83 -58.85 8.34
N ALA A 25 0.87 -57.51 8.31
CA ALA A 25 0.75 -56.67 9.50
C ALA A 25 0.37 -55.24 9.10
N ALA A 26 -0.73 -54.75 9.66
CA ALA A 26 -1.31 -53.42 9.48
C ALA A 26 -0.32 -52.29 9.81
N GLU A 27 -0.31 -51.22 9.00
CA GLU A 27 -0.37 -49.84 9.48
C GLU A 27 -1.20 -48.98 8.51
N ASP A 28 -1.97 -48.11 9.14
CA ASP A 28 -3.01 -47.20 8.62
C ASP A 28 -2.36 -46.01 7.89
N GLN A 29 -2.66 -45.85 6.60
CA GLN A 29 -2.55 -44.54 5.96
C GLN A 29 -3.61 -44.45 4.86
N THR A 30 -4.68 -43.73 5.19
CA THR A 30 -5.74 -43.27 4.31
C THR A 30 -5.16 -42.36 3.23
N ASP A 31 -4.96 -42.93 2.05
CA ASP A 31 -4.92 -42.21 0.78
C ASP A 31 -6.28 -41.52 0.58
N ASN A 32 -6.36 -40.24 0.92
CA ASN A 32 -7.45 -39.40 0.43
C ASN A 32 -7.17 -39.05 -1.03
N ASN A 33 -7.67 -39.93 -1.88
CA ASN A 33 -8.02 -39.66 -3.26
C ASN A 33 -8.98 -38.46 -3.31
N ALA A 34 -8.43 -37.24 -3.42
CA ALA A 34 -9.19 -36.07 -3.86
C ALA A 34 -9.34 -36.20 -5.37
N ALA A 35 -10.58 -36.47 -5.78
CA ALA A 35 -10.98 -36.57 -7.16
C ALA A 35 -10.64 -35.26 -7.89
N GLU A 36 -9.84 -35.40 -8.95
CA GLU A 36 -9.70 -34.42 -10.01
C GLU A 36 -11.10 -34.05 -10.50
N THR A 37 -11.53 -32.84 -10.14
CA THR A 37 -12.63 -32.18 -10.82
C THR A 37 -11.94 -31.24 -11.79
N GLU A 38 -12.01 -31.58 -13.07
CA GLU A 38 -11.68 -30.67 -14.16
C GLU A 38 -12.64 -29.49 -14.09
N GLU A 39 -12.21 -28.40 -13.48
CA GLU A 39 -12.77 -27.08 -13.74
C GLU A 39 -11.74 -26.28 -14.53
N GLU A 40 -12.23 -25.55 -15.52
CA GLU A 40 -11.45 -24.78 -16.47
C GLU A 40 -10.60 -23.76 -15.72
N GLU A 41 -9.32 -24.07 -15.54
CA GLU A 41 -8.27 -23.16 -15.08
C GLU A 41 -8.14 -22.02 -16.09
N ASP A 42 -8.97 -20.98 -15.94
CA ASP A 42 -8.73 -19.69 -16.57
C ASP A 42 -7.56 -19.05 -15.83
N ALA A 43 -6.37 -19.22 -16.42
CA ALA A 43 -5.05 -18.91 -15.89
C ALA A 43 -5.01 -17.63 -15.02
N VAL A 44 -4.99 -17.81 -13.69
CA VAL A 44 -4.42 -16.82 -12.78
C VAL A 44 -2.92 -16.94 -12.94
N SER A 45 -2.32 -16.18 -13.85
CA SER A 45 -0.87 -16.08 -13.87
C SER A 45 -0.43 -15.46 -12.54
N THR A 46 0.18 -16.27 -11.66
CA THR A 46 1.22 -15.87 -10.67
C THR A 46 0.83 -15.08 -9.40
N ALA A 47 -0.40 -15.20 -8.88
CA ALA A 47 -0.69 -14.71 -7.53
C ALA A 47 0.02 -15.55 -6.44
N SER A 48 0.65 -14.90 -5.46
CA SER A 48 1.10 -15.59 -4.24
C SER A 48 -0.07 -15.76 -3.28
N LEU A 49 -0.47 -17.01 -3.07
CA LEU A 49 -1.39 -17.39 -2.00
C LEU A 49 -0.59 -17.48 -0.70
N VAL A 50 -0.96 -16.70 0.31
CA VAL A 50 -0.25 -16.66 1.59
C VAL A 50 -1.16 -17.05 2.73
N THR A 51 -0.64 -17.83 3.68
CA THR A 51 -1.41 -18.33 4.83
C THR A 51 -0.77 -17.97 6.17
N THR A 52 0.48 -17.51 6.14
CA THR A 52 1.26 -17.13 7.34
C THR A 52 1.84 -15.73 7.22
N GLY A 53 2.18 -15.13 8.36
CA GLY A 53 2.86 -13.84 8.40
C GLY A 53 4.25 -13.85 7.74
N GLU A 54 4.98 -14.97 7.82
CA GLU A 54 6.29 -15.12 7.17
C GLU A 54 6.15 -15.15 5.64
N GLU A 55 5.18 -15.91 5.12
CA GLU A 55 4.86 -15.93 3.69
C GLU A 55 4.40 -14.57 3.18
N PHE A 56 3.56 -13.88 3.95
CA PHE A 56 3.14 -12.52 3.63
C PHE A 56 4.34 -11.56 3.58
N SER A 57 5.21 -11.59 4.59
CA SER A 57 6.41 -10.76 4.67
C SER A 57 7.35 -10.98 3.49
N ALA A 58 7.54 -12.24 3.08
CA ALA A 58 8.34 -12.57 1.90
C ALA A 58 7.68 -12.08 0.60
N ALA A 59 6.35 -12.26 0.46
CA ALA A 59 5.62 -11.91 -0.76
C ALA A 59 5.54 -10.40 -1.00
N VAL A 60 5.52 -9.57 0.06
CA VAL A 60 5.50 -8.10 -0.08
C VAL A 60 6.86 -7.48 -0.37
N GLY A 61 7.96 -8.20 -0.12
CA GLY A 61 9.33 -7.72 -0.34
C GLY A 61 9.73 -7.58 -1.81
N GLU A 62 10.97 -7.10 -2.03
CA GLU A 62 11.55 -6.81 -3.35
C GLU A 62 11.54 -8.01 -4.31
N ASP A 63 11.78 -9.22 -3.79
CA ASP A 63 11.81 -10.47 -4.54
C ASP A 63 10.44 -11.19 -4.55
N GLY A 64 9.36 -10.49 -4.20
CA GLY A 64 8.00 -11.03 -4.06
C GLY A 64 7.26 -11.28 -5.39
N THR A 65 5.94 -11.08 -5.40
CA THR A 65 5.08 -11.34 -6.58
C THR A 65 4.04 -10.26 -6.81
N TRP A 66 3.70 -9.97 -8.07
CA TRP A 66 2.83 -8.84 -8.41
C TRP A 66 1.44 -8.84 -7.72
N ILE A 67 0.85 -10.01 -7.43
CA ILE A 67 -0.32 -10.17 -6.54
C ILE A 67 0.08 -10.92 -5.26
N ILE A 68 -0.35 -10.41 -4.10
CA ILE A 68 -0.29 -11.05 -2.79
C ILE A 68 -1.73 -11.26 -2.29
N ALA A 69 -2.15 -12.50 -2.09
CA ALA A 69 -3.50 -12.86 -1.69
C ALA A 69 -3.50 -13.73 -0.42
N PRO A 70 -3.68 -13.12 0.78
CA PRO A 70 -3.94 -13.87 1.99
C PRO A 70 -5.22 -14.70 1.90
N LEU A 71 -5.16 -15.96 2.36
CA LEU A 71 -6.30 -16.87 2.44
C LEU A 71 -6.90 -16.97 3.86
N ASN A 72 -6.35 -16.20 4.80
CA ASN A 72 -6.80 -16.08 6.18
C ASN A 72 -6.22 -14.80 6.79
N ASP A 73 -6.65 -14.47 8.01
CA ASP A 73 -6.02 -13.40 8.78
C ASP A 73 -4.53 -13.70 9.00
N VAL A 74 -3.69 -12.70 8.76
CA VAL A 74 -2.23 -12.78 8.97
C VAL A 74 -1.80 -11.74 9.98
N THR A 75 -0.89 -12.13 10.88
CA THR A 75 -0.28 -11.22 11.86
C THR A 75 1.22 -11.23 11.67
N VAL A 76 1.82 -10.05 11.61
CA VAL A 76 3.26 -9.84 11.55
C VAL A 76 3.64 -8.87 12.66
N GLU A 77 4.57 -9.26 13.53
CA GLU A 77 4.96 -8.45 14.70
C GLU A 77 5.94 -7.32 14.35
N GLU A 78 6.52 -7.36 13.15
CA GLU A 78 7.51 -6.41 12.66
C GLU A 78 6.89 -5.43 11.66
N GLU A 79 7.49 -4.24 11.53
CA GLU A 79 7.13 -3.32 10.46
C GLU A 79 7.50 -3.91 9.10
N LEU A 80 6.63 -3.75 8.11
CA LEU A 80 6.83 -4.29 6.77
C LEU A 80 6.94 -3.20 5.72
N VAL A 81 7.68 -3.52 4.66
CA VAL A 81 7.85 -2.67 3.48
C VAL A 81 7.36 -3.44 2.27
N VAL A 82 6.42 -2.86 1.53
CA VAL A 82 5.96 -3.35 0.23
C VAL A 82 6.88 -2.76 -0.83
N ALA A 83 7.79 -3.58 -1.36
CA ALA A 83 8.88 -3.14 -2.22
C ALA A 83 8.96 -3.96 -3.53
N GLY A 84 9.86 -3.53 -4.41
CA GLY A 84 10.09 -4.10 -5.73
C GLY A 84 9.25 -3.45 -6.83
N GLN A 85 9.52 -3.85 -8.08
CA GLN A 85 8.80 -3.36 -9.26
C GLN A 85 8.25 -4.57 -10.02
N PHE A 86 6.93 -4.59 -10.16
CA PHE A 86 6.19 -5.69 -10.77
C PHE A 86 5.29 -5.16 -11.88
N HIS A 87 4.92 -6.02 -12.81
CA HIS A 87 4.08 -5.66 -13.95
C HIS A 87 2.81 -6.50 -13.96
N ASP A 88 1.71 -5.96 -14.50
CA ASP A 88 0.44 -6.69 -14.58
C ASP A 88 0.65 -8.05 -15.27
N LYS A 89 0.20 -9.12 -14.61
CA LYS A 89 0.36 -10.52 -15.06
C LYS A 89 1.81 -10.96 -15.27
N ASP A 90 2.76 -10.32 -14.58
CA ASP A 90 4.20 -10.51 -14.76
C ASP A 90 4.65 -10.33 -16.23
N ASP A 91 3.92 -9.54 -17.03
CA ASP A 91 4.30 -9.19 -18.39
C ASP A 91 5.21 -7.95 -18.38
N PRO A 92 6.51 -8.05 -18.72
CA PRO A 92 7.42 -6.90 -18.69
C PRO A 92 7.06 -5.77 -19.67
N GLU A 93 6.18 -6.01 -20.63
CA GLU A 93 5.66 -4.98 -21.55
C GLU A 93 4.41 -4.26 -21.00
N ALA A 94 3.79 -4.79 -19.93
CA ALA A 94 2.62 -4.20 -19.29
C ALA A 94 2.98 -3.09 -18.30
N ASP A 95 1.96 -2.40 -17.78
CA ASP A 95 2.15 -1.33 -16.81
C ASP A 95 2.67 -1.86 -15.47
N ILE A 96 3.42 -1.02 -14.75
CA ILE A 96 3.85 -1.32 -13.38
C ILE A 96 2.61 -1.45 -12.50
N TYR A 97 2.48 -2.57 -11.79
CA TYR A 97 1.30 -2.87 -10.99
C TYR A 97 1.63 -3.83 -9.85
N ARG A 98 1.08 -3.54 -8.66
CA ARG A 98 1.24 -4.35 -7.46
C ARG A 98 -0.10 -4.44 -6.74
N LYS A 99 -0.51 -5.61 -6.27
CA LYS A 99 -1.81 -5.79 -5.61
C LYS A 99 -1.70 -6.61 -4.33
N ILE A 100 -2.34 -6.12 -3.28
CA ILE A 100 -2.57 -6.82 -2.01
C ILE A 100 -4.08 -7.06 -1.91
N ALA A 101 -4.47 -8.32 -1.84
CA ALA A 101 -5.84 -8.79 -1.99
C ALA A 101 -6.24 -9.76 -0.86
N PRO A 102 -6.47 -9.27 0.37
CA PRO A 102 -6.88 -10.10 1.50
C PRO A 102 -8.38 -10.44 1.41
N TYR A 103 -8.78 -11.12 0.35
CA TYR A 103 -10.17 -11.52 0.12
C TYR A 103 -10.27 -12.74 -0.80
N GLU A 104 -11.37 -13.47 -0.66
CA GLU A 104 -11.82 -14.46 -1.63
C GLU A 104 -12.93 -13.88 -2.50
N GLN A 105 -13.08 -14.42 -3.72
CA GLN A 105 -14.14 -14.03 -4.63
C GLN A 105 -14.72 -15.23 -5.37
N ASP A 106 -15.97 -15.10 -5.80
CA ASP A 106 -16.62 -16.06 -6.69
C ASP A 106 -16.26 -15.84 -8.18
N GLU A 107 -16.81 -16.70 -9.05
CA GLU A 107 -16.63 -16.62 -10.51
C GLU A 107 -17.15 -15.31 -11.11
N ASP A 108 -18.14 -14.68 -10.48
CA ASP A 108 -18.73 -13.41 -10.88
C ASP A 108 -17.93 -12.20 -10.34
N ARG A 109 -16.80 -12.44 -9.63
CA ARG A 109 -15.91 -11.46 -9.01
C ARG A 109 -16.54 -10.69 -7.85
N ASN A 110 -17.54 -11.28 -7.20
CA ASN A 110 -18.04 -10.75 -5.94
C ASN A 110 -17.11 -11.20 -4.82
N ILE A 111 -16.75 -10.29 -3.92
CA ILE A 111 -16.03 -10.63 -2.70
C ILE A 111 -16.94 -11.51 -1.83
N THR A 112 -16.50 -12.73 -1.54
CA THR A 112 -17.21 -13.72 -0.72
C THR A 112 -16.71 -13.77 0.71
N GLU A 113 -15.41 -13.48 0.90
CA GLU A 113 -14.75 -13.45 2.20
C GLU A 113 -13.66 -12.38 2.22
N SER A 114 -13.31 -11.87 3.39
CA SER A 114 -12.32 -10.81 3.57
C SER A 114 -11.51 -11.06 4.83
N PHE A 115 -10.22 -10.76 4.77
CA PHE A 115 -9.24 -11.11 5.80
C PHE A 115 -8.52 -9.87 6.34
N THR A 116 -7.93 -10.03 7.52
CA THR A 116 -7.19 -8.98 8.22
C THR A 116 -5.69 -9.21 8.11
N ILE A 117 -4.95 -8.16 7.74
CA ILE A 117 -3.50 -8.10 7.81
C ILE A 117 -3.15 -7.22 9.02
N GLU A 118 -2.74 -7.82 10.13
CA GLU A 118 -2.31 -7.10 11.34
C GLU A 118 -0.80 -6.90 11.35
N VAL A 119 -0.37 -5.64 11.31
CA VAL A 119 1.04 -5.23 11.35
C VAL A 119 1.18 -3.95 12.18
N PRO A 120 2.34 -3.65 12.80
CA PRO A 120 2.54 -2.35 13.44
C PRO A 120 2.49 -1.20 12.43
N LYS A 121 3.20 -1.37 11.29
CA LYS A 121 3.29 -0.40 10.20
C LYS A 121 3.55 -1.08 8.86
N LEU A 122 2.88 -0.63 7.80
CA LEU A 122 3.08 -1.05 6.42
C LEU A 122 3.56 0.14 5.56
N THR A 123 4.78 0.08 5.04
CA THR A 123 5.35 1.14 4.20
C THR A 123 5.25 0.76 2.73
N ILE A 124 4.64 1.60 1.90
CA ILE A 124 4.41 1.34 0.46
C ILE A 124 5.49 2.03 -0.37
N GLN A 125 6.42 1.23 -0.91
CA GLN A 125 7.50 1.69 -1.80
C GLN A 125 7.36 1.17 -3.25
N SER A 126 6.51 0.18 -3.49
CA SER A 126 6.18 -0.26 -4.85
C SER A 126 5.17 0.69 -5.48
N GLU A 127 5.48 1.22 -6.66
CA GLU A 127 4.56 2.06 -7.43
C GLU A 127 3.28 1.31 -7.81
N ASN A 128 2.18 2.06 -7.93
CA ASN A 128 0.86 1.54 -8.32
C ASN A 128 0.37 0.38 -7.44
N THR A 129 0.71 0.41 -6.15
CA THR A 129 0.21 -0.58 -5.20
C THR A 129 -1.27 -0.36 -4.94
N LEU A 130 -2.08 -1.38 -5.25
CA LEU A 130 -3.49 -1.47 -4.94
C LEU A 130 -3.71 -2.35 -3.70
N ILE A 131 -4.42 -1.83 -2.71
CA ILE A 131 -5.03 -2.63 -1.63
C ILE A 131 -6.53 -2.75 -1.95
N GLN A 132 -7.01 -3.98 -2.10
CA GLN A 132 -8.41 -4.24 -2.43
C GLN A 132 -8.96 -5.34 -1.52
N GLY A 133 -10.12 -5.10 -0.92
CA GLY A 133 -10.75 -6.04 0.02
C GLY A 133 -10.06 -6.05 1.39
N GLY A 134 -10.71 -6.68 2.37
CA GLY A 134 -10.19 -6.91 3.72
C GLY A 134 -9.75 -5.65 4.48
N THR A 135 -9.01 -5.91 5.56
CA THR A 135 -8.60 -4.88 6.53
C THR A 135 -7.10 -4.92 6.75
N VAL A 136 -6.43 -3.79 6.63
CA VAL A 136 -5.07 -3.61 7.17
C VAL A 136 -5.19 -2.98 8.55
N LYS A 137 -4.80 -3.72 9.59
CA LYS A 137 -4.80 -3.24 10.97
C LYS A 137 -3.38 -2.86 11.37
N GLY A 138 -3.11 -1.57 11.38
CA GLY A 138 -1.75 -1.01 11.46
C GLY A 138 -1.67 0.33 10.74
N ASP A 139 -0.63 1.10 11.02
CA ASP A 139 -0.38 2.35 10.31
C ASP A 139 0.15 2.08 8.90
N VAL A 140 -0.29 2.86 7.91
CA VAL A 140 0.15 2.75 6.51
C VAL A 140 0.87 4.03 6.13
N VAL A 141 2.11 3.89 5.64
CA VAL A 141 2.90 5.00 5.12
C VAL A 141 3.11 4.81 3.63
N VAL A 142 2.76 5.80 2.81
CA VAL A 142 2.85 5.72 1.35
C VAL A 142 4.00 6.59 0.86
N GLU A 143 5.04 5.94 0.33
CA GLU A 143 6.22 6.63 -0.22
C GLU A 143 6.23 6.66 -1.76
N ALA A 144 5.58 5.69 -2.39
CA ALA A 144 5.53 5.55 -3.84
C ALA A 144 4.25 6.13 -4.47
N ASN A 145 4.35 6.47 -5.75
CA ASN A 145 3.25 7.05 -6.52
C ASN A 145 2.19 6.02 -6.90
N GLY A 146 0.97 6.50 -7.13
CA GLY A 146 -0.13 5.70 -7.68
C GLY A 146 -0.76 4.72 -6.68
N PHE A 147 -0.53 4.91 -5.37
CA PHE A 147 -1.18 4.09 -4.35
C PHE A 147 -2.70 4.15 -4.47
N THR A 148 -3.36 3.00 -4.39
CA THR A 148 -4.82 2.92 -4.42
C THR A 148 -5.35 2.11 -3.24
N LEU A 149 -6.23 2.71 -2.43
CA LEU A 149 -7.06 2.01 -1.47
C LEU A 149 -8.47 1.87 -2.06
N HIS A 150 -8.84 0.67 -2.50
CA HIS A 150 -10.13 0.41 -3.14
C HIS A 150 -11.30 0.60 -2.16
N GLU A 151 -12.49 0.90 -2.67
CA GLU A 151 -13.73 1.10 -1.87
C GLU A 151 -14.10 -0.08 -0.96
N THR A 152 -13.57 -1.27 -1.24
CA THR A 152 -13.82 -2.50 -0.47
C THR A 152 -12.77 -2.79 0.59
N ALA A 153 -11.74 -1.94 0.72
CA ALA A 153 -10.65 -2.11 1.67
C ALA A 153 -10.79 -1.13 2.85
N THR A 154 -10.27 -1.55 4.00
CA THR A 154 -10.25 -0.73 5.22
C THR A 154 -8.83 -0.67 5.79
N ILE A 155 -8.42 0.51 6.25
CA ILE A 155 -7.24 0.72 7.10
C ILE A 155 -7.72 1.01 8.53
N GLU A 156 -7.51 0.05 9.43
CA GLU A 156 -7.65 0.23 10.87
C GLU A 156 -6.33 0.78 11.46
N GLY A 157 -6.06 2.04 11.16
CA GLY A 157 -4.83 2.74 11.55
C GLY A 157 -4.75 4.10 10.86
N ASN A 158 -3.60 4.77 10.97
CA ASN A 158 -3.36 6.03 10.26
C ASN A 158 -2.88 5.75 8.84
N LEU A 159 -3.21 6.66 7.91
CA LEU A 159 -2.66 6.68 6.56
C LEU A 159 -1.82 7.93 6.39
N THR A 160 -0.52 7.80 6.20
CA THR A 160 0.40 8.93 6.02
C THR A 160 1.01 8.89 4.63
N PHE A 161 0.93 9.97 3.87
CA PHE A 161 1.74 10.13 2.65
C PHE A 161 3.11 10.68 3.02
N ALA A 162 4.20 10.16 2.46
CA ALA A 162 5.55 10.60 2.82
C ALA A 162 6.05 11.79 1.98
N ASN A 163 5.42 12.04 0.82
CA ASN A 163 5.69 13.19 -0.04
C ASN A 163 4.43 13.62 -0.82
N ALA A 164 4.43 14.86 -1.31
CA ALA A 164 3.29 15.43 -2.04
C ALA A 164 2.98 14.72 -3.36
N ASP A 165 3.98 14.13 -4.04
CA ASP A 165 3.76 13.39 -5.29
C ASP A 165 2.99 12.09 -5.04
N ALA A 166 3.32 11.38 -3.95
CA ALA A 166 2.62 10.18 -3.52
C ALA A 166 1.16 10.48 -3.17
N GLU A 167 0.90 11.59 -2.46
CA GLU A 167 -0.46 12.02 -2.14
C GLU A 167 -1.25 12.45 -3.39
N ALA A 168 -0.66 13.31 -4.23
CA ALA A 168 -1.34 13.83 -5.41
C ALA A 168 -1.69 12.76 -6.45
N SER A 169 -0.93 11.65 -6.46
CA SER A 169 -1.16 10.51 -7.34
C SER A 169 -2.00 9.39 -6.71
N ALA A 170 -2.30 9.45 -5.41
CA ALA A 170 -3.04 8.42 -4.72
C ALA A 170 -4.55 8.49 -4.97
N THR A 171 -5.21 7.34 -4.89
CA THR A 171 -6.67 7.20 -4.92
C THR A 171 -7.12 6.47 -3.66
N VAL A 172 -7.87 7.15 -2.79
CA VAL A 172 -8.35 6.60 -1.52
C VAL A 172 -9.87 6.56 -1.53
N ASP A 173 -10.43 5.46 -2.06
CA ASP A 173 -11.87 5.22 -2.11
C ASP A 173 -12.38 4.37 -0.92
N GLY A 174 -11.47 3.64 -0.26
CA GLY A 174 -11.75 2.80 0.91
C GLY A 174 -11.88 3.58 2.23
N GLU A 175 -12.07 2.85 3.31
CA GLU A 175 -12.24 3.42 4.65
C GLU A 175 -10.91 3.51 5.41
N VAL A 176 -10.63 4.65 6.04
CA VAL A 176 -9.51 4.83 6.98
C VAL A 176 -10.10 5.22 8.33
N THR A 177 -9.89 4.42 9.36
CA THR A 177 -10.49 4.68 10.69
C THR A 177 -9.64 5.61 11.56
N GLY A 178 -8.34 5.72 11.28
CA GLY A 178 -7.43 6.65 11.93
C GLY A 178 -7.37 8.00 11.22
N THR A 179 -6.28 8.72 11.42
CA THR A 179 -6.03 10.00 10.74
C THR A 179 -5.41 9.74 9.38
N THR A 180 -5.83 10.50 8.38
CA THR A 180 -5.09 10.62 7.12
C THR A 180 -4.21 11.86 7.20
N GLU A 181 -2.90 11.68 7.16
CA GLU A 181 -1.89 12.74 7.22
C GLU A 181 -1.19 12.88 5.87
N SER A 182 -1.17 14.10 5.36
CA SER A 182 -0.35 14.47 4.21
C SER A 182 1.12 14.46 4.60
N ALA A 183 1.99 14.35 3.60
CA ALA A 183 3.43 14.45 3.83
C ALA A 183 3.77 15.70 4.60
N ALA A 184 4.58 15.57 5.66
CA ALA A 184 5.06 16.67 6.46
C ALA A 184 5.45 17.85 5.56
N GLY A 185 4.56 18.82 5.54
CA GLY A 185 4.38 19.82 4.51
C GLY A 185 3.07 20.51 4.84
N ASP A 186 3.01 21.07 6.04
CA ASP A 186 2.24 22.26 6.41
C ASP A 186 0.99 22.57 5.56
N GLU A 187 0.07 21.64 5.36
CA GLU A 187 -1.31 21.97 5.02
C GLU A 187 -2.04 22.11 6.35
N ALA A 188 -1.68 23.18 7.06
CA ALA A 188 -2.50 23.69 8.14
C ALA A 188 -3.92 23.82 7.59
N ASP A 189 -4.81 23.00 8.15
CA ASP A 189 -6.25 23.13 8.11
C ASP A 189 -6.63 24.61 7.95
N ALA A 190 -7.48 24.90 6.96
CA ALA A 190 -7.97 26.23 6.61
C ALA A 190 -8.90 26.82 7.69
N VAL A 191 -8.49 26.73 8.94
CA VAL A 191 -8.79 27.74 9.93
C VAL A 191 -7.91 28.95 9.63
N SER A 192 -8.53 30.12 9.67
CA SER A 192 -7.93 31.44 9.61
C SER A 192 -7.07 31.72 10.87
N THR A 193 -6.19 30.79 11.20
CA THR A 193 -5.28 30.76 12.35
C THR A 193 -3.84 30.73 11.85
N ALA A 194 -2.93 31.23 12.67
CA ALA A 194 -1.55 31.46 12.30
C ALA A 194 -0.80 30.18 11.86
N SER A 195 0.10 30.33 10.88
CA SER A 195 1.18 29.35 10.67
C SER A 195 2.07 29.35 11.90
N LEU A 196 2.09 28.22 12.59
CA LEU A 196 2.94 28.00 13.74
C LEU A 196 4.31 27.53 13.26
N VAL A 197 5.35 28.29 13.59
CA VAL A 197 6.72 27.96 13.17
C VAL A 197 7.60 27.65 14.37
N THR A 198 8.49 26.69 14.23
CA THR A 198 9.40 26.23 15.30
C THR A 198 10.87 26.32 14.90
N THR A 199 11.15 26.36 13.59
CA THR A 199 12.51 26.43 13.05
C THR A 199 12.78 27.73 12.27
N GLY A 200 14.05 28.03 12.06
CA GLY A 200 14.48 29.20 11.25
C GLY A 200 14.15 29.05 9.77
N GLU A 201 14.16 27.81 9.26
CA GLU A 201 13.79 27.49 7.88
C GLU A 201 12.29 27.69 7.65
N GLU A 202 11.44 27.16 8.54
CA GLU A 202 9.99 27.39 8.54
C GLU A 202 9.65 28.87 8.63
N PHE A 203 10.30 29.60 9.55
CA PHE A 203 10.10 31.04 9.68
C PHE A 203 10.48 31.78 8.39
N SER A 204 11.57 31.40 7.75
CA SER A 204 12.05 32.02 6.49
C SER A 204 11.10 31.75 5.33
N ALA A 205 10.58 30.52 5.22
CA ALA A 205 9.57 30.16 4.24
C ALA A 205 8.25 30.93 4.49
N ALA A 206 7.78 30.99 5.74
CA ALA A 206 6.53 31.63 6.10
C ALA A 206 6.53 33.16 5.88
N VAL A 207 7.69 33.83 5.93
CA VAL A 207 7.81 35.25 5.58
C VAL A 207 7.99 35.51 4.08
N GLY A 208 8.20 34.47 3.28
CA GLY A 208 8.36 34.52 1.82
C GLY A 208 7.07 34.84 1.07
N GLU A 209 7.19 34.90 -0.27
CA GLU A 209 6.08 35.23 -1.21
C GLU A 209 4.92 34.24 -1.14
N ASP A 210 5.24 32.97 -0.88
CA ASP A 210 4.30 31.85 -0.79
C ASP A 210 3.90 31.52 0.66
N GLY A 211 4.20 32.42 1.61
CA GLY A 211 3.90 32.22 3.03
C GLY A 211 2.43 32.41 3.39
N THR A 212 2.15 32.81 4.64
CA THR A 212 0.79 33.02 5.14
C THR A 212 0.58 34.42 5.74
N TRP A 213 -0.68 34.75 6.03
CA TRP A 213 -1.07 36.06 6.54
C TRP A 213 -0.76 36.27 8.04
N ILE A 214 -0.72 35.21 8.87
CA ILE A 214 -0.14 35.26 10.23
C ILE A 214 0.96 34.21 10.38
N ILE A 215 2.13 34.66 10.83
CA ILE A 215 3.26 33.81 11.25
C ILE A 215 3.44 33.92 12.77
N ALA A 216 3.42 32.80 13.50
CA ALA A 216 3.58 32.77 14.95
C ALA A 216 4.65 31.74 15.37
N PRO A 217 5.87 32.20 15.77
CA PRO A 217 6.87 31.28 16.29
C PRO A 217 6.46 30.76 17.68
N LEU A 218 6.50 29.44 17.88
CA LEU A 218 6.20 28.79 19.16
C LEU A 218 7.39 28.75 20.13
N ASN A 219 8.59 29.07 19.63
CA ASN A 219 9.82 29.13 20.42
C ASN A 219 10.74 30.23 19.87
N ASP A 220 11.85 30.47 20.57
CA ASP A 220 12.90 31.32 20.06
C ASP A 220 13.45 30.73 18.75
N VAL A 221 13.37 31.51 17.68
CA VAL A 221 13.88 31.14 16.35
C VAL A 221 15.08 32.01 16.02
N THR A 222 16.15 31.40 15.51
CA THR A 222 17.34 32.11 15.00
C THR A 222 17.43 31.90 13.50
N VAL A 223 17.53 33.00 12.76
CA VAL A 223 17.83 32.99 11.32
C VAL A 223 19.14 33.74 11.12
N GLU A 224 20.13 33.08 10.53
CA GLU A 224 21.45 33.66 10.28
C GLU A 224 21.51 34.40 8.93
N GLU A 225 20.54 34.13 8.06
CA GLU A 225 20.42 34.69 6.72
C GLU A 225 19.59 35.97 6.69
N GLU A 226 19.73 36.76 5.61
CA GLU A 226 18.92 37.97 5.42
C GLU A 226 17.47 37.58 5.12
N LEU A 227 16.54 38.04 5.96
CA LEU A 227 15.11 37.78 5.81
C LEU A 227 14.46 38.84 4.92
N VAL A 228 13.71 38.38 3.91
CA VAL A 228 12.86 39.22 3.06
C VAL A 228 11.40 38.88 3.34
N VAL A 229 10.63 39.88 3.78
CA VAL A 229 9.18 39.75 3.97
C VAL A 229 8.49 40.12 2.65
N ALA A 230 7.93 39.13 1.95
CA ALA A 230 7.36 39.31 0.61
C ALA A 230 6.00 38.61 0.44
N GLY A 231 5.21 38.96 -0.59
CA GLY A 231 3.86 38.44 -0.80
C GLY A 231 2.73 39.40 -0.40
N GLN A 232 1.52 39.13 -0.88
CA GLN A 232 0.30 39.91 -0.59
C GLN A 232 -0.78 38.98 -0.03
N PHE A 233 -1.14 39.20 1.23
CA PHE A 233 -2.08 38.36 1.97
C PHE A 233 -3.23 39.21 2.48
N HIS A 234 -4.41 38.61 2.64
CA HIS A 234 -5.60 39.28 3.14
C HIS A 234 -5.92 38.84 4.57
N ASP A 235 -6.55 39.70 5.37
CA ASP A 235 -7.00 39.32 6.72
C ASP A 235 -7.88 38.06 6.65
N LYS A 236 -7.50 37.01 7.40
CA LYS A 236 -8.21 35.72 7.44
C LYS A 236 -8.36 35.04 6.08
N ASP A 237 -7.43 35.29 5.15
CA ASP A 237 -7.45 34.77 3.78
C ASP A 237 -8.73 35.13 3.00
N ASP A 238 -9.43 36.19 3.43
CA ASP A 238 -10.63 36.70 2.76
C ASP A 238 -10.20 37.63 1.59
N PRO A 239 -10.38 37.25 0.32
CA PRO A 239 -9.94 38.05 -0.83
C PRO A 239 -10.65 39.41 -0.94
N GLU A 240 -11.76 39.62 -0.23
CA GLU A 240 -12.46 40.91 -0.15
C GLU A 240 -11.97 41.81 1.00
N ALA A 241 -11.16 41.26 1.93
CA ALA A 241 -10.61 42.00 3.05
C ALA A 241 -9.38 42.84 2.66
N ASP A 242 -8.97 43.73 3.57
CA ASP A 242 -7.74 44.52 3.38
C ASP A 242 -6.51 43.62 3.36
N ILE A 243 -5.50 44.03 2.60
CA ILE A 243 -4.18 43.38 2.61
C ILE A 243 -3.61 43.55 4.02
N TYR A 244 -3.36 42.43 4.70
CA TYR A 244 -2.91 42.37 6.06
C TYR A 244 -1.93 41.22 6.27
N ARG A 245 -0.84 41.50 6.99
CA ARG A 245 0.16 40.50 7.38
C ARG A 245 0.64 40.75 8.80
N LYS A 246 0.71 39.68 9.60
CA LYS A 246 1.07 39.73 11.02
C LYS A 246 2.19 38.73 11.33
N ILE A 247 3.23 39.20 12.01
CA ILE A 247 4.21 38.33 12.67
C ILE A 247 3.96 38.48 14.16
N ALA A 248 3.60 37.38 14.82
CA ALA A 248 3.18 37.34 16.21
C ALA A 248 4.20 36.55 17.05
N PRO A 249 5.36 37.14 17.41
CA PRO A 249 6.34 36.49 18.28
C PRO A 249 5.90 36.56 19.75
N TYR A 250 4.68 36.11 20.03
CA TYR A 250 4.09 36.10 21.35
C TYR A 250 2.98 35.05 21.43
N GLU A 251 2.85 34.39 22.58
CA GLU A 251 1.71 33.54 22.89
C GLU A 251 0.47 34.44 23.12
N GLN A 252 -0.59 34.18 22.37
CA GLN A 252 -1.88 34.83 22.56
C GLN A 252 -2.75 33.91 23.43
N ASP A 253 -3.04 34.31 24.67
CA ASP A 253 -4.01 33.61 25.52
C ASP A 253 -5.33 33.44 24.76
N GLU A 254 -5.88 32.22 24.77
CA GLU A 254 -7.13 31.87 24.07
C GLU A 254 -8.37 32.63 24.58
N ASP A 255 -8.24 33.33 25.71
CA ASP A 255 -9.32 34.08 26.38
C ASP A 255 -9.55 35.50 25.82
N ARG A 256 -9.06 35.84 24.61
CA ARG A 256 -9.09 37.23 24.09
C ARG A 256 -9.68 37.43 22.71
#